data_AF-A0A351MKN3-F1
#
_entry.id   AF-A0A351MKN3-F1
#
_cell.length_a   1.000
_cell.length_b   1.000
_cell.length_c   1.000
_cell.angle_alpha   90.00
_cell.angle_beta   90.00
_cell.angle_gamma   90.00
#
_symmetry.space_group_name_H-M   'P 1'
#
loop_
_entity.id
_entity.type
_entity.pdbx_description
1 polymer ?
#
loop_
_entity_poly.entity_id
_entity_poly.type
_entity_poly.pdbx_seq_one_letter_code
_entity_poly.pdbx_strand_id
1 'polypeptide(L)'
;MRHCLLLLCLGAAAYAQTLPAEIAAELTAAERLPIGGTYTYQATWQSETNAGHHTGQVADVDSAQGGQAWSVVVGRDRVEASALFGPYAEVPAGDYVAFYRLRLAAPADDDLLGVLDASVNGGAEIMIQQPLYVSDLSADHWSMVPLAFHVGGPRLEVRLHWT
;
A
#
# COMPACT_ATOMS: atom_id res chain seq x y z
N MET A 1 -17.09 6.36 -33.95
CA MET A 1 -17.99 7.36 -33.32
C MET A 1 -18.20 6.93 -31.88
N ARG A 2 -17.59 7.61 -30.92
CA ARG A 2 -17.62 7.25 -29.50
C ARG A 2 -18.46 8.29 -28.75
N HIS A 3 -19.59 7.88 -28.21
CA HIS A 3 -20.28 8.60 -27.14
C HIS A 3 -20.96 7.58 -26.24
N CYS A 4 -20.60 7.55 -24.96
CA CYS A 4 -21.52 7.25 -23.88
C CYS A 4 -20.96 7.90 -22.61
N LEU A 5 -21.43 9.12 -22.35
CA LEU A 5 -21.24 9.83 -21.09
C LEU A 5 -22.42 9.42 -20.20
N LEU A 6 -22.15 8.72 -19.09
CA LEU A 6 -23.13 8.50 -18.03
C LEU A 6 -22.59 9.19 -16.77
N LEU A 7 -23.08 10.40 -16.53
CA LEU A 7 -22.86 11.14 -15.29
C LEU A 7 -23.97 10.72 -14.32
N LEU A 8 -23.60 10.07 -13.22
CA LEU A 8 -24.52 9.75 -12.11
C LEU A 8 -23.99 10.45 -10.86
N CYS A 9 -24.50 11.66 -10.62
CA CYS A 9 -24.32 12.37 -9.35
C CYS A 9 -25.26 11.76 -8.31
N LEU A 10 -24.69 11.11 -7.28
CA LEU A 10 -25.40 10.74 -6.07
C LEU A 10 -24.75 11.45 -4.87
N GLY A 11 -25.53 12.38 -4.32
CA GLY A 11 -25.61 12.83 -2.93
C GLY A 11 -24.36 12.76 -2.05
N ALA A 12 -23.94 13.93 -1.58
CA ALA A 12 -23.02 14.12 -0.47
C ALA A 12 -23.40 13.27 0.75
N ALA A 13 -22.53 12.35 1.14
CA ALA A 13 -22.25 12.14 2.53
C ALA A 13 -20.94 12.88 2.83
N ALA A 14 -21.05 14.03 3.48
CA ALA A 14 -19.94 14.63 4.20
C ALA A 14 -19.58 13.72 5.39
N TYR A 15 -19.04 12.55 5.11
CA TYR A 15 -18.07 11.94 6.00
C TYR A 15 -16.74 12.27 5.39
N ALA A 16 -16.23 13.46 5.71
CA ALA A 16 -14.90 13.84 5.29
C ALA A 16 -13.94 12.81 5.90
N GLN A 17 -13.54 11.82 5.09
CA GLN A 17 -12.29 11.09 5.28
C GLN A 17 -11.22 12.16 5.33
N THR A 18 -10.92 12.67 6.51
CA THR A 18 -9.86 13.66 6.71
C THR A 18 -8.57 12.86 6.80
N LEU A 19 -8.18 12.32 5.64
CA LEU A 19 -6.84 11.81 5.46
C LEU A 19 -5.87 12.98 5.58
N PRO A 20 -4.66 12.74 6.12
CA PRO A 20 -3.55 13.66 5.95
C PRO A 20 -3.40 14.06 4.47
N ALA A 21 -3.12 15.33 4.20
CA ALA A 21 -3.12 15.88 2.84
C ALA A 21 -2.13 15.18 1.92
N GLU A 22 -0.99 14.74 2.49
CA GLU A 22 0.04 13.96 1.81
C GLU A 22 -0.45 12.58 1.36
N ILE A 23 -1.31 11.93 2.14
CA ILE A 23 -1.92 10.65 1.75
C ILE A 23 -3.00 10.91 0.70
N ALA A 24 -3.85 11.90 0.91
CA ALA A 24 -4.95 12.23 0.01
C ALA A 24 -4.47 12.62 -1.40
N ALA A 25 -3.31 13.28 -1.51
CA ALA A 25 -2.77 13.75 -2.79
C ALA A 25 -2.27 12.62 -3.70
N GLU A 26 -1.85 11.49 -3.12
CA GLU A 26 -1.30 10.34 -3.86
C GLU A 26 -2.24 9.11 -3.80
N LEU A 27 -3.41 9.23 -3.16
CA LEU A 27 -4.32 8.13 -2.94
C LEU A 27 -4.80 7.52 -4.26
N THR A 28 -4.56 6.23 -4.42
CA THR A 28 -5.20 5.40 -5.45
C THR A 28 -6.18 4.43 -4.80
N ALA A 29 -7.11 3.90 -5.60
CA ALA A 29 -8.12 2.94 -5.14
C ALA A 29 -8.89 3.40 -3.87
N ALA A 30 -9.36 4.65 -3.88
CA ALA A 30 -10.07 5.27 -2.74
C ALA A 30 -11.33 4.48 -2.30
N GLU A 31 -11.92 3.72 -3.21
CA GLU A 31 -13.03 2.79 -2.94
C GLU A 31 -12.68 1.67 -1.95
N ARG A 32 -11.39 1.41 -1.71
CA ARG A 32 -10.90 0.43 -0.74
C ARG A 32 -10.83 0.97 0.69
N LEU A 33 -11.06 2.28 0.89
CA LEU A 33 -11.10 2.88 2.21
C LEU A 33 -12.41 2.60 2.92
N PRO A 34 -12.39 2.40 4.26
CA PRO A 34 -13.60 2.38 5.05
C PRO A 34 -14.44 3.65 4.86
N ILE A 35 -15.76 3.47 4.72
CA ILE A 35 -16.70 4.58 4.59
C ILE A 35 -16.92 5.19 5.97
N GLY A 36 -16.60 6.47 6.10
CA GLY A 36 -16.80 7.22 7.33
C GLY A 36 -15.69 7.02 8.37
N GLY A 37 -15.50 8.05 9.19
CA GLY A 37 -14.48 8.07 10.25
C GLY A 37 -13.47 9.19 10.09
N THR A 38 -12.68 9.37 11.15
CA THR A 38 -11.51 10.25 11.16
C THR A 38 -10.28 9.37 11.32
N TYR A 39 -9.22 9.70 10.59
CA TYR A 39 -7.97 8.94 10.66
C TYR A 39 -7.06 9.58 11.69
N THR A 40 -6.56 8.77 12.62
CA THR A 40 -5.50 9.19 13.54
C THR A 40 -4.19 8.58 13.07
N TYR A 41 -3.17 9.41 12.88
CA TYR A 41 -1.85 8.94 12.53
C TYR A 41 -1.29 8.05 13.66
N GLN A 42 -0.83 6.85 13.30
CA GLN A 42 -0.20 5.91 14.24
C GLN A 42 1.33 5.91 14.10
N ALA A 43 1.84 5.67 12.90
CA ALA A 43 3.27 5.61 12.61
C ALA A 43 3.56 5.69 11.12
N THR A 44 4.79 6.07 10.78
CA THR A 44 5.39 5.94 9.45
C THR A 44 6.53 4.95 9.54
N TRP A 45 6.66 4.12 8.50
CA TRP A 45 7.72 3.14 8.40
C TRP A 45 8.45 3.31 7.07
N GLN A 46 9.77 3.45 7.16
CA GLN A 46 10.66 3.66 6.03
C GLN A 46 11.25 2.33 5.58
N SER A 47 10.90 1.92 4.36
CA SER A 47 11.28 0.64 3.76
C SER A 47 12.80 0.45 3.67
N GLU A 48 13.54 1.54 3.50
CA GLU A 48 14.97 1.58 3.23
C GLU A 48 15.83 1.50 4.49
N THR A 49 15.25 1.77 5.66
CA THR A 49 15.98 1.77 6.94
C THR A 49 15.57 0.64 7.87
N ASN A 50 14.28 0.30 7.92
CA ASN A 50 13.73 -0.50 9.02
C ASN A 50 12.85 -1.67 8.54
N ALA A 51 12.88 -2.04 7.26
CA ALA A 51 12.09 -3.16 6.75
C ALA A 51 12.84 -4.48 6.64
N GLY A 52 12.19 -5.55 7.08
CA GLY A 52 12.61 -6.90 6.77
C GLY A 52 12.30 -7.20 5.29
N HIS A 53 13.18 -7.95 4.64
CA HIS A 53 13.05 -8.26 3.22
C HIS A 53 13.69 -9.63 2.91
N HIS A 54 13.15 -10.33 1.93
CA HIS A 54 13.72 -11.55 1.37
C HIS A 54 14.16 -11.38 -0.10
N THR A 55 13.77 -10.28 -0.73
CA THR A 55 14.04 -9.98 -2.14
C THR A 55 14.03 -8.47 -2.40
N GLY A 56 14.61 -8.03 -3.52
CA GLY A 56 14.80 -6.63 -3.84
C GLY A 56 16.03 -6.01 -3.17
N GLN A 57 16.20 -4.71 -3.35
CA GLN A 57 17.32 -3.94 -2.82
C GLN A 57 16.97 -2.45 -2.70
N VAL A 58 17.69 -1.72 -1.85
CA VAL A 58 17.64 -0.25 -1.84
C VAL A 58 18.18 0.28 -3.16
N ALA A 59 17.50 1.28 -3.72
CA ALA A 59 17.93 2.03 -4.89
C ALA A 59 17.80 3.53 -4.64
N ASP A 60 18.70 4.31 -5.24
CA ASP A 60 18.59 5.76 -5.26
C ASP A 60 17.48 6.16 -6.23
N VAL A 61 16.50 6.89 -5.72
CA VAL A 61 15.32 7.35 -6.44
C VAL A 61 15.06 8.78 -5.98
N ASP A 62 15.51 9.76 -6.77
CA ASP A 62 15.42 11.19 -6.41
C ASP A 62 14.00 11.65 -6.05
N SER A 63 12.98 11.02 -6.63
CA SER A 63 11.57 11.33 -6.35
C SER A 63 11.02 10.65 -5.09
N ALA A 64 11.78 9.76 -4.45
CA ALA A 64 11.40 9.12 -3.19
C ALA A 64 11.64 10.05 -2.00
N GLN A 65 10.91 9.82 -0.91
CA GLN A 65 11.17 10.50 0.34
C GLN A 65 12.57 10.11 0.85
N GLY A 66 13.45 11.09 1.06
CA GLY A 66 14.84 10.82 1.43
C GLY A 66 15.75 10.38 0.28
N GLY A 67 15.25 10.38 -0.97
CA GLY A 67 16.04 10.07 -2.17
C GLY A 67 16.32 8.58 -2.38
N GLN A 68 15.72 7.70 -1.58
CA GLN A 68 15.92 6.24 -1.66
C GLN A 68 14.59 5.50 -1.56
N ALA A 69 14.52 4.33 -2.20
CA ALA A 69 13.36 3.45 -2.11
C ALA A 69 13.80 1.97 -2.18
N TRP A 70 12.98 1.08 -1.62
CA TRP A 70 13.13 -0.35 -1.88
C TRP A 70 12.63 -0.68 -3.29
N SER A 71 13.46 -1.35 -4.09
CA SER A 71 13.20 -1.68 -5.48
C SER A 71 13.16 -3.19 -5.69
N VAL A 72 12.10 -3.65 -6.34
CA VAL A 72 11.99 -4.99 -6.92
C VAL A 72 11.92 -4.90 -8.45
N VAL A 73 12.60 -5.81 -9.14
CA VAL A 73 12.73 -5.83 -10.61
C VAL A 73 12.50 -7.24 -11.16
N VAL A 74 11.59 -7.31 -12.14
CA VAL A 74 11.28 -8.52 -12.90
C VAL A 74 12.54 -9.12 -13.53
N GLY A 75 12.73 -10.43 -13.40
CA GLY A 75 13.86 -11.15 -13.98
C GLY A 75 15.20 -10.97 -13.26
N ARG A 76 15.27 -10.10 -12.24
CA ARG A 76 16.43 -9.95 -11.35
C ARG A 76 16.13 -10.56 -9.98
N ASP A 77 15.02 -10.11 -9.39
CA ASP A 77 14.71 -10.41 -8.00
C ASP A 77 13.87 -11.68 -7.89
N ARG A 78 14.02 -12.38 -6.76
CA ARG A 78 13.30 -13.62 -6.49
C ARG A 78 11.80 -13.34 -6.36
N VAL A 79 11.02 -14.08 -7.15
CA VAL A 79 9.54 -14.15 -7.06
C VAL A 79 9.10 -15.06 -5.92
N GLU A 80 7.82 -14.97 -5.54
CA GLU A 80 7.21 -15.69 -4.41
C GLU A 80 7.96 -15.44 -3.09
N ALA A 81 8.42 -14.20 -2.90
CA ALA A 81 9.17 -13.77 -1.74
C ALA A 81 8.67 -12.41 -1.24
N SER A 82 8.73 -12.20 0.06
CA SER A 82 8.39 -10.91 0.66
C SER A 82 9.45 -9.88 0.28
N ALA A 83 9.05 -8.88 -0.50
CA ALA A 83 9.86 -7.70 -0.78
C ALA A 83 10.02 -6.84 0.47
N LEU A 84 8.94 -6.71 1.25
CA LEU A 84 8.92 -5.99 2.53
C LEU A 84 8.05 -6.74 3.55
N PHE A 85 8.50 -6.79 4.80
CA PHE A 85 7.74 -7.27 5.95
C PHE A 85 8.21 -6.63 7.26
N GLY A 86 7.31 -6.54 8.23
CA GLY A 86 7.43 -5.72 9.44
C GLY A 86 6.24 -4.75 9.54
N PRO A 87 6.24 -3.74 10.41
CA PRO A 87 7.30 -3.39 11.35
C PRO A 87 7.30 -4.22 12.64
N TYR A 88 6.44 -5.24 12.78
CA TYR A 88 6.20 -5.94 14.04
C TYR A 88 5.70 -5.01 15.16
N ALA A 89 4.83 -4.06 14.79
CA ALA A 89 4.38 -3.03 15.71
C ALA A 89 3.44 -3.60 16.78
N GLU A 90 3.64 -3.13 18.02
CA GLU A 90 2.65 -3.30 19.08
C GLU A 90 1.64 -2.15 18.99
N VAL A 91 0.45 -2.46 18.49
CA VAL A 91 -0.65 -1.50 18.37
C VAL A 91 -1.88 -2.02 19.13
N PRO A 92 -2.72 -1.13 19.70
CA PRO A 92 -3.98 -1.55 20.29
C PRO A 92 -4.86 -2.30 19.27
N ALA A 93 -5.68 -3.23 19.74
CA ALA A 93 -6.71 -3.84 18.89
C ALA A 93 -7.66 -2.77 18.35
N GLY A 94 -8.08 -2.89 17.09
CA GLY A 94 -8.92 -1.90 16.43
C GLY A 94 -8.80 -1.90 14.90
N ASP A 95 -9.47 -0.95 14.25
CA ASP A 95 -9.46 -0.80 12.80
C ASP A 95 -8.32 0.09 12.34
N TYR A 96 -7.58 -0.37 11.34
CA TYR A 96 -6.41 0.32 10.79
C TYR A 96 -6.45 0.33 9.27
N VAL A 97 -5.72 1.29 8.69
CA VAL A 97 -5.39 1.29 7.27
C VAL A 97 -3.89 1.46 7.14
N ALA A 98 -3.25 0.51 6.45
CA ALA A 98 -1.88 0.67 6.00
C ALA A 98 -1.87 1.35 4.63
N PHE A 99 -1.04 2.38 4.46
CA PHE A 99 -0.86 3.07 3.20
C PHE A 99 0.52 2.73 2.65
N TYR A 100 0.55 2.03 1.53
CA TYR A 100 1.77 1.67 0.82
C TYR A 100 2.06 2.74 -0.22
N ARG A 101 3.18 3.44 -0.08
CA ARG A 101 3.62 4.42 -1.08
C ARG A 101 4.49 3.72 -2.12
N LEU A 102 3.94 3.46 -3.30
CA LEU A 102 4.54 2.64 -4.34
C LEU A 102 4.57 3.39 -5.68
N ARG A 103 5.49 3.02 -6.57
CA ARG A 103 5.58 3.57 -7.93
C ARG A 103 6.11 2.52 -8.88
N LEU A 104 5.60 2.48 -10.11
CA LEU A 104 6.20 1.69 -11.18
C LEU A 104 7.51 2.32 -11.64
N ALA A 105 8.54 1.50 -11.86
CA ALA A 105 9.80 1.99 -12.42
C ALA A 105 9.63 2.48 -13.86
N ALA A 106 8.75 1.83 -14.63
CA ALA A 106 8.38 2.17 -15.99
C ALA A 106 6.93 1.71 -16.27
N PRO A 107 6.25 2.27 -17.29
CA PRO A 107 4.95 1.78 -17.73
C PRO A 107 4.99 0.28 -18.05
N ALA A 108 3.93 -0.43 -17.68
CA ALA A 108 3.75 -1.85 -17.92
C ALA A 108 2.31 -2.13 -18.37
N ASP A 109 2.08 -3.25 -19.03
CA ASP A 109 0.73 -3.75 -19.30
C ASP A 109 0.06 -4.21 -17.99
N ASP A 110 -1.27 -4.14 -17.93
CA ASP A 110 -2.00 -4.48 -16.70
C ASP A 110 -1.81 -5.96 -16.32
N ASP A 111 -1.04 -6.20 -15.26
CA ASP A 111 -0.69 -7.52 -14.74
C ASP A 111 -0.63 -7.50 -13.20
N LEU A 112 -0.67 -8.68 -12.59
CA LEU A 112 -0.46 -8.86 -11.16
C LEU A 112 1.01 -8.59 -10.82
N LEU A 113 1.26 -7.60 -9.95
CA LEU A 113 2.60 -7.30 -9.44
C LEU A 113 2.94 -8.12 -8.20
N GLY A 114 1.94 -8.42 -7.38
CA GLY A 114 2.16 -9.09 -6.13
C GLY A 114 0.95 -9.00 -5.22
N VAL A 115 1.21 -9.12 -3.93
CA VAL A 115 0.17 -9.22 -2.91
C VAL A 115 0.55 -8.38 -1.70
N LEU A 116 -0.37 -7.52 -1.28
CA LEU A 116 -0.32 -6.83 0.01
C LEU A 116 -1.04 -7.66 1.06
N ASP A 117 -0.51 -7.75 2.27
CA ASP A 117 -1.24 -8.32 3.38
C ASP A 117 -0.98 -7.59 4.70
N ALA A 118 -1.88 -7.82 5.65
CA ALA A 118 -1.66 -7.50 7.04
C ALA A 118 -1.85 -8.76 7.89
N SER A 119 -0.94 -8.99 8.82
CA SER A 119 -0.91 -10.17 9.68
C SER A 119 -0.45 -9.83 11.09
N VAL A 120 -0.68 -10.74 12.03
CA VAL A 120 -0.21 -10.67 13.41
C VAL A 120 0.54 -11.94 13.77
N ASN A 121 1.13 -11.97 14.97
CA ASN A 121 1.79 -13.16 15.52
C ASN A 121 2.95 -13.71 14.66
N GLY A 122 3.76 -12.84 14.06
CA GLY A 122 4.89 -13.29 13.22
C GLY A 122 4.45 -13.80 11.84
N GLY A 123 3.36 -13.25 11.31
CA GLY A 123 2.79 -13.65 10.02
C GLY A 123 1.95 -14.92 10.05
N ALA A 124 1.71 -15.50 11.23
CA ALA A 124 0.97 -16.75 11.41
C ALA A 124 -0.55 -16.58 11.20
N GLU A 125 -1.06 -15.37 11.41
CA GLU A 125 -2.48 -15.05 11.28
C GLU A 125 -2.64 -13.88 10.32
N ILE A 126 -3.18 -14.15 9.13
CA ILE A 126 -3.44 -13.14 8.10
C ILE A 126 -4.84 -12.57 8.34
N MET A 127 -4.91 -11.25 8.52
CA MET A 127 -6.16 -10.52 8.76
C MET A 127 -6.80 -10.07 7.45
N ILE A 128 -5.99 -9.69 6.47
CA ILE A 128 -6.42 -9.34 5.12
C ILE A 128 -5.29 -9.63 4.13
N GLN A 129 -5.66 -9.95 2.90
CA GLN A 129 -4.75 -10.08 1.78
C GLN A 129 -5.42 -9.51 0.52
N GLN A 130 -4.67 -8.75 -0.28
CA GLN A 130 -5.18 -8.11 -1.47
C GLN A 130 -4.14 -8.16 -2.61
N PRO A 131 -4.56 -8.53 -3.83
CA PRO A 131 -3.68 -8.41 -4.99
C PRO A 131 -3.31 -6.94 -5.26
N LEU A 132 -2.09 -6.74 -5.74
CA LEU A 132 -1.59 -5.47 -6.24
C LEU A 132 -1.40 -5.59 -7.74
N TYR A 133 -2.08 -4.75 -8.50
CA TYR A 133 -2.00 -4.74 -9.96
C TYR A 133 -1.22 -3.53 -10.46
N VAL A 134 -0.74 -3.61 -11.70
CA VAL A 134 -0.15 -2.45 -12.41
C VAL A 134 -1.12 -1.27 -12.43
N SER A 135 -2.42 -1.51 -12.63
CA SER A 135 -3.47 -0.48 -12.59
C SER A 135 -3.66 0.22 -11.24
N ASP A 136 -3.12 -0.32 -10.13
CA ASP A 136 -3.12 0.36 -8.83
C ASP A 136 -2.05 1.46 -8.72
N LEU A 137 -1.08 1.47 -9.64
CA LEU A 137 0.15 2.26 -9.58
C LEU A 137 0.35 3.14 -10.82
N SER A 138 1.14 4.20 -10.66
CA SER A 138 1.64 5.01 -11.77
C SER A 138 3.15 4.88 -11.94
N ALA A 139 3.64 5.07 -13.17
CA ALA A 139 5.07 5.25 -13.43
C ALA A 139 5.50 6.73 -13.25
N ASP A 140 4.57 7.68 -13.38
CA ASP A 140 4.87 9.11 -13.41
C ASP A 140 4.88 9.75 -12.00
N HIS A 141 4.12 9.18 -11.08
CA HIS A 141 3.99 9.67 -9.70
C HIS A 141 3.84 8.51 -8.72
N TRP A 142 4.07 8.79 -7.44
CA TRP A 142 3.84 7.82 -6.38
C TRP A 142 2.37 7.65 -6.10
N SER A 143 1.99 6.43 -5.75
CA SER A 143 0.63 6.01 -5.44
C SER A 143 0.57 5.51 -4.00
N MET A 144 -0.39 6.02 -3.23
CA MET A 144 -0.73 5.53 -1.90
C MET A 144 -1.82 4.48 -2.04
N VAL A 145 -1.43 3.21 -1.93
CA VAL A 145 -2.36 2.07 -1.99
C VAL A 145 -2.83 1.73 -0.57
N PRO A 146 -4.13 1.85 -0.26
CA PRO A 146 -4.65 1.53 1.07
C PRO A 146 -4.92 0.03 1.22
N LEU A 147 -4.68 -0.47 2.44
CA LEU A 147 -5.07 -1.79 2.90
C LEU A 147 -5.75 -1.66 4.27
N ALA A 148 -7.06 -1.78 4.31
CA ALA A 148 -7.86 -1.69 5.54
C ALA A 148 -8.01 -3.06 6.21
N PHE A 149 -7.85 -3.11 7.54
CA PHE A 149 -7.95 -4.34 8.33
C PHE A 149 -8.30 -4.07 9.79
N HIS A 150 -8.74 -5.13 10.48
CA HIS A 150 -8.97 -5.13 11.92
C HIS A 150 -7.85 -5.89 12.64
N VAL A 151 -7.14 -5.22 13.57
CA VAL A 151 -6.09 -5.83 14.37
C VAL A 151 -6.69 -6.54 15.58
N GLY A 152 -6.54 -7.86 15.63
CA GLY A 152 -6.97 -8.70 16.75
C GLY A 152 -5.85 -9.20 17.66
N GLY A 153 -4.58 -9.00 17.30
CA GLY A 153 -3.43 -9.60 18.00
C GLY A 153 -2.16 -8.74 17.99
N PRO A 154 -1.12 -9.14 18.75
CA PRO A 154 0.13 -8.40 18.87
C PRO A 154 1.02 -8.58 17.63
N ARG A 155 2.07 -7.75 17.55
CA ARG A 155 3.10 -7.81 16.49
C ARG A 155 2.50 -7.71 15.09
N LEU A 156 1.84 -6.57 14.82
CA LEU A 156 1.33 -6.24 13.50
C LEU A 156 2.45 -6.22 12.46
N GLU A 157 2.22 -6.94 11.36
CA GLU A 157 3.01 -6.92 10.15
C GLU A 157 2.14 -6.52 8.96
N VAL A 158 2.69 -5.65 8.12
CA VAL A 158 2.17 -5.28 6.81
C VAL A 158 3.22 -5.67 5.78
N ARG A 159 2.85 -6.47 4.79
CA ARG A 159 3.81 -7.09 3.88
C ARG A 159 3.49 -6.78 2.44
N LEU A 160 4.52 -6.80 1.61
CA LEU A 160 4.44 -6.82 0.16
C LEU A 160 5.15 -8.10 -0.31
N HIS A 161 4.39 -9.03 -0.86
CA HIS A 161 4.92 -10.22 -1.52
C HIS A 161 5.03 -9.96 -3.02
N TRP A 162 6.21 -10.25 -3.56
CA TRP A 162 6.53 -10.09 -4.97
C TRP A 162 6.27 -11.40 -5.71
N THR A 163 5.67 -11.32 -6.90
CA THR A 163 5.33 -12.48 -7.75
C THR A 163 5.99 -12.42 -9.12
#